data_AF-A0A661XDW9-F1
#
_entry.id   AF-A0A661XDW9-F1
#
_cell.length_a   1.000
_cell.length_b   1.000
_cell.length_c   1.000
_cell.angle_alpha   90.00
_cell.angle_beta   90.00
_cell.angle_gamma   90.00
#
_symmetry.space_group_name_H-M   'P 1'
#
loop_
_entity.id
_entity.type
_entity.pdbx_description
1 polymer ?
#
loop_
_entity_poly.entity_id
_entity_poly.type
_entity_poly.pdbx_seq_one_letter_code
_entity_poly.pdbx_strand_id
1 'polypeptide(L)'
;MCSSRKNNTYRGGANIKFHNLGRKVIFVILLSTLLQPAIAVTSKCPDDDPDTDVVWVSSGSTSLAWGMAYGFEADDAMYIIRACDFDQDLGASLISIEKDGVVRRKVLYLDTRPGDDWFNWDAEMRVELTDITTDAHETPSAHLDLYRGERPRLDIEIGAISETSYGINVSSDQYAPGKEKRISIDVKNTGEAWIEDVVLWIDIGELKLLDRGFEFRDQMICESLGCMEKGDTGSINFTVAAPAWNGVTSPYQINYTISVSAEGIDIQGRRYCTNESLKLSCTDPQLLVTQSVCYDEISMSRCNLISSNMSLKEIAISMPEALIYNVSEWSIVETSIYNIGFYPLYNLDITDSLVPGGFRVAEVHEEGSLEYVSRDHPY
;
A
#
# COMPACT_ATOMS: atom_id res chain seq x y z
N MET A 1 -30.71 -64.01 -34.85
CA MET A 1 -31.53 -64.41 -36.02
C MET A 1 -32.94 -63.85 -35.83
N CYS A 2 -33.46 -63.17 -36.87
CA CYS A 2 -34.82 -62.61 -37.08
C CYS A 2 -35.22 -61.43 -36.16
N SER A 3 -35.30 -60.15 -36.63
CA SER A 3 -36.18 -59.53 -37.66
C SER A 3 -37.66 -59.49 -37.21
N SER A 4 -38.44 -58.39 -37.21
CA SER A 4 -38.64 -57.40 -38.28
C SER A 4 -39.47 -56.17 -37.83
N ARG A 5 -39.10 -55.02 -38.42
CA ARG A 5 -39.82 -53.76 -38.78
C ARG A 5 -41.32 -53.60 -38.50
N LYS A 6 -41.68 -52.32 -38.20
CA LYS A 6 -42.56 -51.52 -39.06
C LYS A 6 -42.26 -50.01 -38.97
N ASN A 7 -42.24 -49.38 -40.16
CA ASN A 7 -42.05 -47.96 -40.45
C ASN A 7 -43.32 -47.14 -40.12
N ASN A 8 -43.18 -45.83 -39.84
CA ASN A 8 -43.58 -44.81 -40.82
C ASN A 8 -43.16 -43.38 -40.45
N THR A 9 -42.64 -42.75 -41.50
CA THR A 9 -42.32 -41.35 -41.78
C THR A 9 -43.40 -40.32 -41.49
N TYR A 10 -43.00 -39.09 -41.10
CA TYR A 10 -43.44 -37.87 -41.79
C TYR A 10 -42.34 -36.79 -41.79
N ARG A 11 -42.22 -36.12 -42.94
CA ARG A 11 -41.28 -35.05 -43.31
C ARG A 11 -41.70 -33.70 -42.71
N GLY A 12 -40.72 -32.82 -42.48
CA GLY A 12 -40.91 -31.38 -42.40
C GLY A 12 -39.59 -30.67 -42.13
N GLY A 13 -38.92 -30.19 -43.17
CA GLY A 13 -37.67 -29.44 -43.05
C GLY A 13 -37.87 -27.97 -42.71
N ALA A 14 -36.92 -27.40 -41.99
CA ALA A 14 -36.48 -26.01 -42.15
C ALA A 14 -35.08 -25.88 -41.55
N ASN A 15 -34.07 -25.76 -42.42
CA ASN A 15 -32.81 -25.12 -42.08
C ASN A 15 -33.09 -23.62 -41.89
N ILE A 16 -32.48 -22.99 -40.88
CA ILE A 16 -31.58 -21.81 -41.01
C ILE A 16 -31.41 -21.09 -39.64
N LYS A 17 -30.17 -21.13 -39.17
CA LYS A 17 -29.36 -20.08 -38.50
C LYS A 17 -29.95 -19.35 -37.27
N PHE A 18 -29.57 -19.81 -36.08
CA PHE A 18 -29.38 -18.94 -34.90
C PHE A 18 -28.19 -19.39 -34.05
N HIS A 19 -27.00 -19.50 -34.63
CA HIS A 19 -25.77 -19.65 -33.84
C HIS A 19 -24.61 -19.01 -34.60
N ASN A 20 -24.45 -17.69 -34.46
CA ASN A 20 -23.19 -17.00 -34.76
C ASN A 20 -23.14 -15.54 -34.27
N LEU A 21 -24.25 -14.96 -33.78
CA LEU A 21 -24.24 -13.60 -33.22
C LEU A 21 -23.82 -13.57 -31.74
N GLY A 22 -24.33 -14.49 -30.91
CA GLY A 22 -24.01 -14.52 -29.47
C GLY A 22 -22.56 -14.87 -29.13
N ARG A 23 -21.90 -15.72 -29.94
CA ARG A 23 -20.48 -16.05 -29.74
C ARG A 23 -19.55 -14.91 -30.16
N LYS A 24 -19.93 -14.07 -31.14
CA LYS A 24 -19.14 -12.90 -31.52
C LYS A 24 -19.25 -11.77 -30.51
N VAL A 25 -20.43 -11.55 -29.92
CA VAL A 25 -20.62 -10.50 -28.90
C VAL A 25 -19.89 -10.87 -27.60
N ILE A 26 -19.92 -12.13 -27.17
CA ILE A 26 -19.19 -12.57 -25.97
C ILE A 26 -17.67 -12.53 -26.20
N PHE A 27 -17.18 -12.89 -27.39
CA PHE A 27 -15.74 -12.79 -27.69
C PHE A 27 -15.27 -11.33 -27.80
N VAL A 28 -16.08 -10.42 -28.33
CA VAL A 28 -15.74 -8.98 -28.39
C VAL A 28 -15.74 -8.37 -26.99
N ILE A 29 -16.65 -8.78 -26.10
CA ILE A 29 -16.68 -8.32 -24.70
C ILE A 29 -15.51 -8.92 -23.90
N LEU A 30 -15.18 -10.21 -24.07
CA LEU A 30 -14.01 -10.82 -23.43
C LEU A 30 -12.68 -10.25 -23.96
N LEU A 31 -12.62 -9.93 -25.25
CA LEU A 31 -11.44 -9.34 -25.87
C LEU A 31 -11.30 -7.85 -25.49
N SER A 32 -12.39 -7.13 -25.23
CA SER A 32 -12.33 -5.74 -24.72
C SER A 32 -12.08 -5.64 -23.22
N THR A 33 -12.33 -6.70 -22.43
CA THR A 33 -11.87 -6.77 -21.03
C THR A 33 -10.45 -7.31 -20.88
N LEU A 34 -9.95 -8.08 -21.86
CA LEU A 34 -8.54 -8.53 -21.92
C LEU A 34 -7.60 -7.54 -22.64
N LEU A 35 -8.16 -6.51 -23.28
CA LEU A 35 -7.46 -5.34 -23.83
C LEU A 35 -7.83 -4.08 -23.04
N GLN A 36 -7.86 -4.16 -21.70
CA GLN A 36 -7.43 -3.00 -20.96
C GLN A 36 -5.92 -2.95 -21.14
N PRO A 37 -5.37 -2.01 -21.95
CA PRO A 37 -3.97 -1.73 -21.84
C PRO A 37 -3.72 -1.39 -20.37
N ALA A 38 -2.65 -1.91 -19.79
CA ALA A 38 -1.94 -1.14 -18.77
C ALA A 38 -1.86 0.27 -19.36
N ILE A 39 -2.63 1.19 -18.79
CA ILE A 39 -2.49 2.60 -19.14
C ILE A 39 -1.17 2.96 -18.48
N ALA A 40 -0.07 2.57 -19.11
CA ALA A 40 1.11 3.42 -19.10
C ALA A 40 0.55 4.74 -19.59
N VAL A 41 0.33 5.65 -18.64
CA VAL A 41 0.12 7.05 -18.96
C VAL A 41 1.39 7.41 -19.68
N THR A 42 1.37 7.34 -21.01
CA THR A 42 2.35 8.03 -21.83
C THR A 42 1.99 9.50 -21.67
N SER A 43 2.23 10.07 -20.49
CA SER A 43 2.43 11.50 -20.36
C SER A 43 3.64 11.74 -21.23
N LYS A 44 3.37 12.25 -22.43
CA LYS A 44 4.45 12.76 -23.26
C LYS A 44 5.06 13.86 -22.40
N CYS A 45 6.30 13.64 -21.98
CA CYS A 45 7.03 14.61 -21.20
C CYS A 45 7.05 15.95 -21.96
N PRO A 46 7.12 17.08 -21.26
CA PRO A 46 7.36 18.39 -21.86
C PRO A 46 8.52 18.39 -22.86
N ASP A 47 8.71 19.52 -23.54
CA ASP A 47 9.97 19.71 -24.26
C ASP A 47 11.04 19.99 -23.21
N ASP A 48 12.17 19.30 -23.33
CA ASP A 48 13.17 19.15 -22.28
C ASP A 48 14.50 19.72 -22.77
N ASP A 49 14.48 20.98 -23.24
CA ASP A 49 15.71 21.67 -23.59
C ASP A 49 16.33 22.23 -22.29
N PRO A 50 17.46 21.66 -21.81
CA PRO A 50 18.12 22.12 -20.60
C PRO A 50 18.64 23.55 -20.70
N ASP A 51 18.67 24.15 -21.89
CA ASP A 51 19.06 25.54 -22.09
C ASP A 51 17.88 26.52 -21.99
N THR A 52 16.64 26.07 -22.24
CA THR A 52 15.45 26.96 -22.29
C THR A 52 14.37 26.66 -21.27
N ASP A 53 14.23 25.41 -20.83
CA ASP A 53 13.05 24.96 -20.05
C ASP A 53 13.34 24.84 -18.55
N VAL A 54 14.52 25.29 -18.11
CA VAL A 54 14.88 25.37 -16.70
C VAL A 54 14.09 26.50 -16.02
N VAL A 55 13.35 26.14 -14.99
CA VAL A 55 12.67 27.11 -14.13
C VAL A 55 13.66 27.65 -13.10
N TRP A 56 13.80 28.98 -13.04
CA TRP A 56 14.75 29.69 -12.20
C TRP A 56 14.07 30.36 -11.01
N VAL A 57 14.58 30.12 -9.79
CA VAL A 57 14.10 30.73 -8.55
C VAL A 57 15.11 31.76 -8.05
N SER A 58 14.64 32.99 -7.81
CA SER A 58 15.46 34.05 -7.26
C SER A 58 16.03 33.65 -5.90
N SER A 59 17.35 33.79 -5.77
CA SER A 59 18.14 33.40 -4.59
C SER A 59 18.91 34.59 -3.99
N GLY A 60 18.54 35.81 -4.38
CA GLY A 60 19.09 37.06 -3.89
C GLY A 60 19.84 37.85 -4.97
N SER A 61 20.54 38.89 -4.53
CA SER A 61 21.35 39.75 -5.40
C SER A 61 22.64 40.18 -4.71
N THR A 62 23.63 40.60 -5.49
CA THR A 62 24.95 41.02 -5.00
C THR A 62 25.52 42.14 -5.86
N SER A 63 26.44 42.92 -5.28
CA SER A 63 27.24 43.90 -6.03
C SER A 63 28.71 43.51 -5.96
N LEU A 64 29.33 43.31 -7.12
CA LEU A 64 30.69 42.83 -7.27
C LEU A 64 31.57 43.90 -7.89
N ALA A 65 32.39 44.54 -7.04
CA ALA A 65 33.46 45.42 -7.49
C ALA A 65 34.55 44.65 -8.25
N TRP A 66 35.25 45.34 -9.15
CA TRP A 66 36.32 44.75 -9.94
C TRP A 66 37.37 44.03 -9.08
N GLY A 67 37.67 42.78 -9.44
CA GLY A 67 38.65 41.95 -8.74
C GLY A 67 38.13 41.28 -7.46
N MET A 68 36.90 41.56 -7.04
CA MET A 68 36.26 40.89 -5.91
C MET A 68 35.58 39.59 -6.35
N ALA A 69 35.44 38.68 -5.37
CA ALA A 69 34.76 37.41 -5.55
C ALA A 69 33.62 37.28 -4.56
N TYR A 70 32.51 36.71 -5.00
CA TYR A 70 31.36 36.37 -4.18
C TYR A 70 31.17 34.86 -4.16
N GLY A 71 30.99 34.32 -2.96
CA GLY A 71 30.66 32.93 -2.76
C GLY A 71 29.15 32.74 -2.77
N PHE A 72 28.65 31.94 -3.70
CA PHE A 72 27.24 31.59 -3.79
C PHE A 72 27.09 30.09 -3.56
N GLU A 73 26.40 29.72 -2.49
CA GLU A 73 26.04 28.34 -2.23
C GLU A 73 24.73 28.02 -2.97
N ALA A 74 24.67 26.91 -3.69
CA ALA A 74 23.45 26.36 -4.25
C ALA A 74 23.50 24.84 -4.20
N ASP A 75 22.58 24.26 -3.43
CA ASP A 75 22.35 22.81 -3.30
C ASP A 75 23.64 22.00 -3.06
N ASP A 76 24.28 22.30 -1.93
CA ASP A 76 25.54 21.70 -1.45
C ASP A 76 26.78 21.93 -2.32
N ALA A 77 26.66 22.75 -3.37
CA ALA A 77 27.78 23.20 -4.18
C ALA A 77 28.09 24.68 -3.93
N MET A 78 29.37 25.01 -3.87
CA MET A 78 29.86 26.38 -3.73
C MET A 78 30.36 26.90 -5.07
N TYR A 79 29.81 28.02 -5.49
CA TYR A 79 30.19 28.73 -6.71
C TYR A 79 30.94 30.01 -6.35
N ILE A 80 32.00 30.31 -7.08
CA ILE A 80 32.73 31.56 -6.93
C ILE A 80 32.47 32.43 -8.15
N ILE A 81 31.74 33.52 -7.94
CA ILE A 81 31.36 34.49 -8.97
C ILE A 81 32.32 35.67 -8.90
N ARG A 82 32.81 36.13 -10.07
CA ARG A 82 33.68 37.31 -10.16
C ARG A 82 33.27 38.20 -11.32
N ALA A 83 33.33 39.52 -11.10
CA ALA A 83 33.35 40.51 -12.17
C ALA A 83 34.81 40.77 -12.58
N CYS A 84 35.21 40.17 -13.70
CA CYS A 84 36.60 40.14 -14.14
C CYS A 84 37.02 41.40 -14.91
N ASP A 85 36.10 42.00 -15.65
CA ASP A 85 36.37 43.16 -16.50
C ASP A 85 35.08 43.95 -16.77
N PHE A 86 35.22 45.19 -17.20
CA PHE A 86 34.11 46.11 -17.47
C PHE A 86 34.36 46.92 -18.74
N ASP A 87 33.30 47.12 -19.51
CA ASP A 87 33.27 48.08 -20.62
C ASP A 87 32.11 49.05 -20.39
N GLN A 88 32.44 50.27 -19.97
CA GLN A 88 31.45 51.29 -19.67
C GLN A 88 30.72 51.80 -20.93
N ASP A 89 31.41 51.85 -22.07
CA ASP A 89 30.81 52.33 -23.33
C ASP A 89 29.75 51.34 -23.85
N LEU A 90 29.96 50.05 -23.58
CA LEU A 90 29.04 48.98 -23.96
C LEU A 90 28.05 48.59 -22.84
N GLY A 91 28.17 49.17 -21.64
CA GLY A 91 27.37 48.76 -20.48
C GLY A 91 27.53 47.26 -20.20
N ALA A 92 28.77 46.76 -20.26
CA ALA A 92 29.06 45.34 -20.24
C ALA A 92 30.03 44.94 -19.12
N SER A 93 29.91 43.71 -18.63
CA SER A 93 30.84 43.12 -17.67
C SER A 93 31.19 41.68 -18.03
N LEU A 94 32.48 41.33 -17.94
CA LEU A 94 32.93 39.95 -18.06
C LEU A 94 32.72 39.25 -16.72
N ILE A 95 31.75 38.35 -16.65
CA ILE A 95 31.46 37.56 -15.45
C ILE A 95 32.11 36.18 -15.58
N SER A 96 32.73 35.71 -14.50
CA SER A 96 33.21 34.33 -14.36
C SER A 96 32.48 33.61 -13.23
N ILE A 97 32.12 32.36 -13.47
CA ILE A 97 31.63 31.42 -12.45
C ILE A 97 32.65 30.29 -12.35
N GLU A 98 33.00 29.91 -11.13
CA GLU A 98 33.91 28.80 -10.83
C GLU A 98 33.23 27.78 -9.91
N LYS A 99 33.32 26.50 -10.27
CA LYS A 99 32.87 25.34 -9.47
C LYS A 99 33.90 24.22 -9.61
N ASP A 100 34.34 23.65 -8.48
CA ASP A 100 35.28 22.52 -8.43
C ASP A 100 36.55 22.71 -9.30
N GLY A 101 37.06 23.94 -9.35
CA GLY A 101 38.24 24.32 -10.14
C GLY A 101 38.00 24.52 -11.64
N VAL A 102 36.79 24.30 -12.14
CA VAL A 102 36.38 24.61 -13.51
C VAL A 102 35.86 26.05 -13.56
N VAL A 103 36.36 26.85 -14.51
CA VAL A 103 35.96 28.26 -14.68
C VAL A 103 35.29 28.43 -16.04
N ARG A 104 34.08 29.00 -16.04
CA ARG A 104 33.37 29.43 -17.25
C ARG A 104 33.19 30.95 -17.22
N ARG A 105 33.21 31.60 -18.38
CA ARG A 105 33.16 33.06 -18.50
C ARG A 105 32.20 33.49 -19.61
N LYS A 106 31.46 34.56 -19.39
CA LYS A 106 30.58 35.19 -20.39
C LYS A 106 30.59 36.71 -20.20
N VAL A 107 30.57 37.46 -21.30
CA VAL A 107 30.34 38.91 -21.26
C VAL A 107 28.83 39.12 -21.18
N LEU A 108 28.39 39.87 -20.17
CA LEU A 108 27.01 40.25 -19.95
C LEU A 108 26.80 41.73 -20.28
N TYR A 109 25.63 42.09 -20.77
CA TYR A 109 25.30 43.42 -21.27
C TYR A 109 23.95 43.91 -20.70
N LEU A 110 23.87 45.17 -20.28
CA LEU A 110 22.67 45.75 -19.64
C LEU A 110 21.49 46.00 -20.59
N ASP A 111 21.76 46.44 -21.83
CA ASP A 111 20.75 46.99 -22.74
C ASP A 111 20.80 46.35 -24.15
N THR A 112 21.09 45.05 -24.24
CA THR A 112 21.14 44.33 -25.53
C THR A 112 20.06 43.25 -25.65
N ARG A 113 20.19 42.36 -26.64
CA ARG A 113 19.14 41.41 -26.99
C ARG A 113 18.80 40.52 -25.78
N PRO A 114 17.54 40.07 -25.64
CA PRO A 114 17.19 39.08 -24.63
C PRO A 114 18.13 37.88 -24.70
N GLY A 115 18.79 37.51 -23.59
CA GLY A 115 19.77 36.42 -23.55
C GLY A 115 21.22 36.83 -23.33
N ASP A 116 21.55 38.11 -23.53
CA ASP A 116 22.91 38.65 -23.40
C ASP A 116 23.18 39.24 -22.00
N ASP A 117 22.13 39.39 -21.19
CA ASP A 117 22.11 39.93 -19.84
C ASP A 117 22.38 38.88 -18.76
N TRP A 118 22.25 37.58 -19.09
CA TRP A 118 22.44 36.49 -18.13
C TRP A 118 23.47 35.44 -18.53
N PHE A 119 24.00 34.73 -17.54
CA PHE A 119 24.96 33.64 -17.67
C PHE A 119 24.57 32.48 -16.76
N ASN A 120 24.36 31.30 -17.34
CA ASN A 120 23.98 30.10 -16.61
C ASN A 120 25.17 29.16 -16.45
N TRP A 121 25.24 28.52 -15.30
CA TRP A 121 26.02 27.30 -15.09
C TRP A 121 25.08 26.11 -15.22
N ASP A 122 24.93 25.63 -16.46
CA ASP A 122 23.95 24.60 -16.82
C ASP A 122 22.56 24.96 -16.26
N ALA A 123 21.80 24.03 -15.67
CA ALA A 123 20.53 24.27 -14.99
C ALA A 123 20.68 24.46 -13.47
N GLU A 124 21.89 24.71 -12.96
CA GLU A 124 22.14 24.75 -11.51
C GLU A 124 22.03 26.17 -10.96
N MET A 125 22.67 27.12 -11.62
CA MET A 125 22.60 28.54 -11.25
C MET A 125 22.59 29.46 -12.46
N ARG A 126 21.96 30.62 -12.29
CA ARG A 126 21.96 31.72 -13.25
C ARG A 126 22.38 33.00 -12.55
N VAL A 127 23.19 33.80 -13.23
CA VAL A 127 23.48 35.18 -12.85
C VAL A 127 22.96 36.11 -13.93
N GLU A 128 22.34 37.21 -13.53
CA GLU A 128 21.81 38.23 -14.44
C GLU A 128 22.40 39.57 -14.06
N LEU A 129 22.96 40.28 -15.03
CA LEU A 129 23.51 41.62 -14.86
C LEU A 129 22.36 42.62 -14.89
N THR A 130 22.14 43.31 -13.77
CA THR A 130 21.02 44.25 -13.61
C THR A 130 21.46 45.71 -13.63
N ASP A 131 22.70 46.01 -13.22
CA ASP A 131 23.27 47.36 -13.29
C ASP A 131 24.81 47.34 -13.27
N ILE A 132 25.45 48.41 -13.73
CA ILE A 132 26.88 48.68 -13.57
C ILE A 132 27.04 50.08 -12.98
N THR A 133 27.59 50.15 -11.78
CA THR A 133 27.86 51.43 -11.11
C THR A 133 29.35 51.65 -10.94
N THR A 134 29.75 52.91 -10.78
CA THR A 134 31.13 53.29 -10.47
C THR A 134 31.15 54.06 -9.16
N ASP A 135 32.08 53.71 -8.26
CA ASP A 135 32.23 54.40 -6.99
C ASP A 135 32.99 55.74 -7.11
N ALA A 136 33.19 56.42 -5.98
CA ALA A 136 33.92 57.70 -5.94
C ALA A 136 35.41 57.58 -6.33
N HIS A 137 35.95 56.37 -6.41
CA HIS A 137 37.32 56.06 -6.80
C HIS A 137 37.42 55.51 -8.23
N GLU A 138 36.36 55.69 -9.03
CA GLU A 138 36.29 55.19 -10.40
C GLU A 138 36.37 53.66 -10.50
N THR A 139 36.07 52.93 -9.42
CA THR A 139 36.04 51.46 -9.42
C THR A 139 34.67 50.96 -9.88
N PRO A 140 34.59 50.22 -10.99
CA PRO A 140 33.31 49.69 -11.46
C PRO A 140 32.86 48.48 -10.62
N SER A 141 31.53 48.34 -10.49
CA SER A 141 30.86 47.24 -9.81
C SER A 141 29.67 46.76 -10.60
N ALA A 142 29.56 45.44 -10.78
CA ALA A 142 28.42 44.78 -11.42
C ALA A 142 27.38 44.42 -10.36
N HIS A 143 26.13 44.82 -10.56
CA HIS A 143 24.99 44.36 -9.77
C HIS A 143 24.41 43.14 -10.45
N LEU A 144 24.33 42.04 -9.69
CA LEU A 144 23.92 40.75 -10.19
C LEU A 144 22.73 40.23 -9.40
N ASP A 145 21.69 39.80 -10.12
CA ASP A 145 20.66 38.94 -9.56
C ASP A 145 21.07 37.49 -9.72
N LEU A 146 20.87 36.70 -8.65
CA LEU A 146 21.30 35.32 -8.56
C LEU A 146 20.08 34.41 -8.49
N TYR A 147 20.10 33.34 -9.29
CA TYR A 147 19.02 32.37 -9.37
C TYR A 147 19.56 30.96 -9.22
N ARG A 148 18.72 30.07 -8.70
CA ARG A 148 18.95 28.61 -8.66
C ARG A 148 17.94 27.93 -9.56
N GLY A 149 18.35 26.84 -10.20
CA GLY A 149 17.40 26.00 -10.92
C GLY A 149 16.50 25.26 -9.94
N GLU A 150 15.21 25.16 -10.24
CA GLU A 150 14.31 24.28 -9.51
C GLU A 150 14.76 22.82 -9.66
N ARG A 151 14.55 22.01 -8.62
CA ARG A 151 14.88 20.58 -8.64
C ARG A 151 13.65 19.74 -8.32
N PRO A 152 13.53 18.56 -8.94
CA PRO A 152 12.52 17.61 -8.53
C PRO A 152 12.89 16.97 -7.20
N ARG A 153 11.88 16.41 -6.54
CA ARG A 153 12.06 15.60 -5.34
C ARG A 153 10.91 14.62 -5.26
N LEU A 154 11.24 13.35 -5.04
CA LEU A 154 10.25 12.30 -4.87
C LEU A 154 10.11 11.95 -3.38
N ASP A 155 8.87 11.86 -2.91
CA ASP A 155 8.52 11.26 -1.63
C ASP A 155 7.58 10.07 -1.88
N ILE A 156 7.71 9.00 -1.10
CA ILE A 156 6.89 7.80 -1.18
C ILE A 156 6.03 7.70 0.08
N GLU A 157 4.75 7.43 -0.09
CA GLU A 157 3.86 7.00 0.99
C GLU A 157 3.42 5.56 0.70
N ILE A 158 3.82 4.61 1.55
CA ILE A 158 3.37 3.22 1.49
C ILE A 158 2.46 2.92 2.68
N GLY A 159 1.30 2.35 2.41
CA GLY A 159 0.36 1.92 3.42
C GLY A 159 -0.33 0.61 3.04
N ALA A 160 -1.00 0.02 4.02
CA ALA A 160 -1.88 -1.12 3.79
C ALA A 160 -3.22 -0.90 4.47
N ILE A 161 -4.27 -1.48 3.89
CA ILE A 161 -5.64 -1.20 4.31
C ILE A 161 -6.02 -2.11 5.48
N SER A 162 -6.69 -1.55 6.49
CA SER A 162 -7.31 -2.34 7.56
C SER A 162 -8.51 -3.10 7.01
N GLU A 163 -8.57 -4.40 7.28
CA GLU A 163 -9.57 -5.30 6.70
C GLU A 163 -10.21 -6.15 7.79
N THR A 164 -11.50 -6.44 7.63
CA THR A 164 -12.20 -7.40 8.49
C THR A 164 -12.36 -8.71 7.74
N SER A 165 -11.69 -9.74 8.20
CA SER A 165 -11.87 -11.10 7.70
C SER A 165 -12.60 -11.90 8.77
N TYR A 166 -13.78 -12.42 8.45
CA TYR A 166 -14.46 -13.37 9.35
C TYR A 166 -14.76 -12.81 10.76
N GLY A 167 -15.04 -11.49 10.85
CA GLY A 167 -15.27 -10.80 12.12
C GLY A 167 -13.99 -10.43 12.88
N ILE A 168 -12.81 -10.78 12.36
CA ILE A 168 -11.51 -10.40 12.90
C ILE A 168 -10.97 -9.19 12.16
N ASN A 169 -10.64 -8.16 12.93
CA ASN A 169 -10.01 -6.96 12.40
C ASN A 169 -8.50 -7.17 12.27
N VAL A 170 -8.01 -7.07 11.04
CA VAL A 170 -6.59 -7.04 10.69
C VAL A 170 -6.23 -5.59 10.41
N SER A 171 -5.48 -4.97 11.32
CA SER A 171 -5.06 -3.57 11.22
C SER A 171 -4.09 -3.34 10.06
N SER A 172 -3.88 -2.08 9.66
CA SER A 172 -3.04 -1.69 8.52
C SER A 172 -1.61 -2.21 8.59
N ASP A 173 -1.01 -2.26 9.78
CA ASP A 173 0.35 -2.75 10.05
C ASP A 173 0.43 -4.26 10.33
N GLN A 174 -0.69 -4.97 10.15
CA GLN A 174 -0.80 -6.40 10.37
C GLN A 174 -1.16 -7.19 9.11
N TYR A 175 -0.73 -8.44 9.08
CA TYR A 175 -1.16 -9.46 8.12
C TYR A 175 -1.80 -10.65 8.85
N ALA A 176 -2.73 -11.32 8.17
CA ALA A 176 -3.28 -12.59 8.60
C ALA A 176 -2.78 -13.72 7.68
N PRO A 177 -2.22 -14.83 8.22
CA PRO A 177 -1.76 -15.95 7.40
C PRO A 177 -2.81 -16.47 6.41
N GLY A 178 -2.45 -16.58 5.13
CA GLY A 178 -3.34 -17.05 4.07
C GLY A 178 -4.50 -16.11 3.72
N LYS A 179 -4.54 -14.89 4.29
CA LYS A 179 -5.52 -13.86 3.95
C LYS A 179 -4.90 -12.77 3.10
N GLU A 180 -5.76 -12.16 2.30
CA GLU A 180 -5.39 -11.06 1.43
C GLU A 180 -5.10 -9.81 2.26
N LYS A 181 -4.28 -8.93 1.69
CA LYS A 181 -3.97 -7.62 2.22
C LYS A 181 -3.77 -6.67 1.05
N ARG A 182 -4.54 -5.60 1.01
CA ARG A 182 -4.35 -4.53 0.02
C ARG A 182 -3.26 -3.56 0.45
N ILE A 183 -2.33 -3.31 -0.46
CA ILE A 183 -1.24 -2.37 -0.33
C ILE A 183 -1.51 -1.19 -1.27
N SER A 184 -1.23 0.01 -0.79
CA SER A 184 -1.34 1.25 -1.54
C SER A 184 -0.02 1.99 -1.45
N ILE A 185 0.49 2.42 -2.59
CA ILE A 185 1.72 3.21 -2.70
C ILE A 185 1.40 4.44 -3.52
N ASP A 186 1.68 5.60 -2.93
CA ASP A 186 1.63 6.89 -3.59
C ASP A 186 3.06 7.43 -3.71
N VAL A 187 3.44 7.83 -4.91
CA VAL A 187 4.70 8.54 -5.18
C VAL A 187 4.34 9.95 -5.56
N LYS A 188 4.93 10.93 -4.90
CA LYS A 188 4.64 12.35 -5.13
C LYS A 188 5.90 13.11 -5.50
N ASN A 189 5.80 13.95 -6.54
CA ASN A 189 6.82 14.95 -6.79
C ASN A 189 6.59 16.16 -5.86
N THR A 190 7.34 16.22 -4.77
CA THR A 190 7.34 17.34 -3.81
C THR A 190 8.39 18.39 -4.13
N GLY A 191 9.14 18.20 -5.21
CA GLY A 191 10.09 19.18 -5.71
C GLY A 191 9.40 20.33 -6.42
N GLU A 192 10.22 21.31 -6.80
CA GLU A 192 9.74 22.50 -7.49
C GLU A 192 9.82 22.32 -9.02
N ALA A 193 10.70 21.44 -9.51
CA ALA A 193 10.75 21.05 -10.92
C ALA A 193 10.03 19.72 -11.17
N TRP A 194 9.63 19.50 -12.42
CA TRP A 194 9.09 18.24 -12.89
C TRP A 194 10.20 17.17 -13.02
N ILE A 195 9.80 15.90 -13.11
CA ILE A 195 10.71 14.75 -13.18
C ILE A 195 10.27 13.77 -14.27
N GLU A 196 11.24 13.23 -14.98
CA GLU A 196 11.10 12.32 -16.10
C GLU A 196 11.23 10.86 -15.70
N ASP A 197 10.61 10.00 -16.51
CA ASP A 197 10.81 8.54 -16.49
C ASP A 197 10.77 7.96 -15.08
N VAL A 198 9.77 8.38 -14.29
CA VAL A 198 9.63 7.88 -12.93
C VAL A 198 9.27 6.40 -12.98
N VAL A 199 10.12 5.56 -12.41
CA VAL A 199 9.94 4.11 -12.30
C VAL A 199 9.90 3.73 -10.83
N LEU A 200 8.91 2.90 -10.50
CA LEU A 200 8.71 2.33 -9.18
C LEU A 200 9.11 0.85 -9.19
N TRP A 201 9.96 0.46 -8.24
CA TRP A 201 10.26 -0.94 -7.95
C TRP A 201 9.77 -1.30 -6.56
N ILE A 202 9.02 -2.40 -6.46
CA ILE A 202 8.41 -2.86 -5.21
C ILE A 202 8.84 -4.31 -4.99
N ASP A 203 9.62 -4.56 -3.95
CA ASP A 203 9.94 -5.90 -3.46
C ASP A 203 8.93 -6.31 -2.40
N ILE A 204 8.15 -7.36 -2.67
CA ILE A 204 7.13 -7.88 -1.74
C ILE A 204 7.67 -9.02 -0.85
N GLY A 205 8.94 -9.39 -1.00
CA GLY A 205 9.61 -10.43 -0.24
C GLY A 205 8.96 -11.81 -0.45
N GLU A 206 8.60 -12.47 0.65
CA GLU A 206 7.97 -13.81 0.62
C GLU A 206 6.44 -13.76 0.47
N LEU A 207 5.85 -12.56 0.36
CA LEU A 207 4.42 -12.41 0.13
C LEU A 207 4.07 -12.86 -1.28
N LYS A 208 2.87 -13.43 -1.44
CA LYS A 208 2.37 -13.83 -2.76
C LYS A 208 1.55 -12.71 -3.38
N LEU A 209 1.97 -12.20 -4.53
CA LEU A 209 1.16 -11.31 -5.35
C LEU A 209 -0.07 -12.05 -5.89
N LEU A 210 -1.26 -11.44 -5.75
CA LEU A 210 -2.51 -11.99 -6.26
C LEU A 210 -2.97 -11.33 -7.56
N ASP A 211 -2.53 -10.10 -7.81
CA ASP A 211 -2.90 -9.34 -9.01
C ASP A 211 -2.12 -9.77 -10.26
N ARG A 212 -2.75 -9.65 -11.42
CA ARG A 212 -2.20 -10.06 -12.73
C ARG A 212 -1.88 -8.90 -13.67
N GLY A 213 -1.86 -7.67 -13.17
CA GLY A 213 -1.73 -6.45 -13.99
C GLY A 213 -0.31 -5.90 -14.14
N PHE A 214 0.65 -6.41 -13.37
CA PHE A 214 1.97 -5.79 -13.23
C PHE A 214 3.07 -6.59 -13.93
N GLU A 215 4.14 -5.91 -14.34
CA GLU A 215 5.39 -6.62 -14.63
C GLU A 215 5.97 -7.16 -13.32
N PHE A 216 5.99 -8.50 -13.20
CA PHE A 216 6.39 -9.19 -11.98
C PHE A 216 7.45 -10.25 -12.27
N ARG A 217 8.63 -10.10 -11.68
CA ARG A 217 9.72 -11.08 -11.76
C ARG A 217 10.47 -11.12 -10.44
N ASP A 218 10.82 -12.32 -9.98
CA ASP A 218 11.65 -12.52 -8.79
C ASP A 218 11.17 -11.77 -7.54
N GLN A 219 9.85 -11.74 -7.29
CA GLN A 219 9.19 -11.02 -6.18
C GLN A 219 9.24 -9.49 -6.27
N MET A 220 9.66 -8.96 -7.42
CA MET A 220 9.70 -7.53 -7.69
C MET A 220 8.59 -7.15 -8.68
N ILE A 221 7.81 -6.14 -8.32
CA ILE A 221 6.91 -5.42 -9.22
C ILE A 221 7.66 -4.20 -9.77
N CYS A 222 7.59 -4.00 -11.08
CA CYS A 222 8.14 -2.81 -11.74
C CYS A 222 7.01 -2.09 -12.47
N GLU A 223 6.84 -0.80 -12.21
CA GLU A 223 5.81 0.01 -12.85
C GLU A 223 6.36 1.39 -13.22
N SER A 224 6.00 1.91 -14.39
CA SER A 224 6.38 3.25 -14.82
C SER A 224 5.23 4.22 -14.50
N LEU A 225 5.57 5.29 -13.78
CA LEU A 225 4.67 6.41 -13.50
C LEU A 225 4.81 7.54 -14.54
N GLY A 226 5.76 7.42 -15.47
CA GLY A 226 6.00 8.38 -16.53
C GLY A 226 6.56 9.70 -16.01
N CYS A 227 6.17 10.79 -16.66
CA CYS A 227 6.59 12.14 -16.28
C CYS A 227 5.62 12.75 -15.26
N MET A 228 6.17 13.37 -14.23
CA MET A 228 5.43 13.95 -13.10
C MET A 228 5.74 15.44 -12.93
N GLU A 229 4.74 16.30 -13.08
CA GLU A 229 4.86 17.74 -12.81
C GLU A 229 5.00 18.01 -11.31
N LYS A 230 5.27 19.28 -10.97
CA LYS A 230 5.30 19.75 -9.59
C LYS A 230 3.97 19.44 -8.89
N GLY A 231 4.05 18.70 -7.79
CA GLY A 231 2.89 18.33 -6.98
C GLY A 231 2.09 17.14 -7.50
N ASP A 232 2.44 16.57 -8.65
CA ASP A 232 1.78 15.37 -9.18
C ASP A 232 2.00 14.17 -8.28
N THR A 233 1.02 13.27 -8.29
CA THR A 233 1.04 12.02 -7.51
C THR A 233 0.66 10.86 -8.41
N GLY A 234 1.53 9.84 -8.46
CA GLY A 234 1.26 8.55 -9.09
C GLY A 234 0.94 7.52 -8.03
N SER A 235 -0.13 6.75 -8.23
CA SER A 235 -0.64 5.79 -7.25
C SER A 235 -0.70 4.38 -7.82
N ILE A 236 -0.22 3.41 -7.07
CA ILE A 236 -0.30 1.98 -7.40
C ILE A 236 -0.91 1.22 -6.22
N ASN A 237 -1.89 0.37 -6.53
CA ASN A 237 -2.55 -0.47 -5.55
C ASN A 237 -2.44 -1.92 -5.99
N PHE A 238 -2.08 -2.80 -5.06
CA PHE A 238 -2.00 -4.23 -5.34
C PHE A 238 -2.36 -5.06 -4.10
N THR A 239 -2.70 -6.31 -4.33
CA THR A 239 -3.12 -7.26 -3.30
C THR A 239 -2.10 -8.36 -3.15
N VAL A 240 -1.67 -8.56 -1.91
CA VAL A 240 -0.76 -9.64 -1.51
C VAL A 240 -1.44 -10.58 -0.53
N ALA A 241 -0.93 -11.80 -0.42
CA ALA A 241 -1.30 -12.70 0.67
C ALA A 241 -0.05 -13.29 1.31
N ALA A 242 -0.04 -13.30 2.65
CA ALA A 242 0.96 -14.04 3.38
C ALA A 242 0.76 -15.55 3.17
N PRO A 243 1.84 -16.35 3.11
CA PRO A 243 1.76 -17.80 3.17
C PRO A 243 0.82 -18.30 4.27
N ALA A 244 0.10 -19.38 3.98
CA ALA A 244 -0.66 -20.09 5.00
C ALA A 244 0.30 -20.59 6.08
N TRP A 245 -0.17 -20.60 7.33
CA TRP A 245 0.66 -21.02 8.44
C TRP A 245 1.07 -22.48 8.32
N ASN A 246 2.36 -22.77 8.56
CA ASN A 246 2.95 -24.10 8.35
C ASN A 246 2.75 -25.07 9.54
N GLY A 247 2.13 -24.64 10.64
CA GLY A 247 1.94 -25.46 11.84
C GLY A 247 3.15 -25.58 12.77
N VAL A 248 4.30 -25.00 12.40
CA VAL A 248 5.59 -25.25 13.08
C VAL A 248 6.21 -23.95 13.58
N THR A 249 6.29 -22.93 12.73
CA THR A 249 6.97 -21.68 13.05
C THR A 249 6.00 -20.75 13.75
N SER A 250 6.36 -20.15 14.88
CA SER A 250 5.47 -19.18 15.53
C SER A 250 5.16 -18.02 14.58
N PRO A 251 3.88 -17.70 14.30
CA PRO A 251 3.55 -16.68 13.32
C PRO A 251 3.97 -15.27 13.78
N TYR A 252 4.14 -15.03 15.09
CA TYR A 252 4.68 -13.77 15.63
C TYR A 252 6.18 -13.59 15.41
N GLN A 253 6.89 -14.66 15.03
CA GLN A 253 8.32 -14.57 14.68
C GLN A 253 8.51 -14.17 13.22
N ILE A 254 7.44 -14.17 12.42
CA ILE A 254 7.47 -13.85 11.00
C ILE A 254 6.94 -12.43 10.83
N ASN A 255 7.75 -11.56 10.23
CA ASN A 255 7.31 -10.26 9.76
C ASN A 255 7.65 -10.18 8.28
N TYR A 256 6.74 -9.61 7.50
CA TYR A 256 7.00 -9.34 6.10
C TYR A 256 7.35 -7.87 5.92
N THR A 257 8.31 -7.59 5.05
CA THR A 257 8.70 -6.23 4.69
C THR A 257 8.48 -6.05 3.22
N ILE A 258 7.71 -5.03 2.86
CA ILE A 258 7.56 -4.56 1.49
C ILE A 258 8.48 -3.35 1.35
N SER A 259 9.43 -3.43 0.42
CA SER A 259 10.37 -2.34 0.17
C SER A 259 10.04 -1.69 -1.16
N VAL A 260 10.07 -0.37 -1.20
CA VAL A 260 9.71 0.43 -2.37
C VAL A 260 10.86 1.37 -2.68
N SER A 261 11.21 1.49 -3.95
CA SER A 261 12.13 2.51 -4.44
C SER A 261 11.55 3.17 -5.68
N ALA A 262 11.58 4.49 -5.72
CA ALA A 262 11.24 5.27 -6.90
C ALA A 262 12.50 5.96 -7.40
N GLU A 263 12.71 5.95 -8.72
CA GLU A 263 13.76 6.72 -9.40
C GLU A 263 13.14 7.50 -10.54
N GLY A 264 13.66 8.69 -10.79
CA GLY A 264 13.39 9.45 -12.00
C GLY A 264 14.59 10.33 -12.33
N ILE A 265 14.47 11.08 -13.42
CA ILE A 265 15.56 11.88 -13.98
C ILE A 265 15.11 13.34 -14.15
N ASP A 266 15.98 14.31 -13.90
CA ASP A 266 15.68 15.71 -14.25
C ASP A 266 16.07 16.04 -15.69
N ILE A 267 15.73 17.26 -16.13
CA ILE A 267 16.07 17.80 -17.45
C ILE A 267 17.57 17.75 -17.81
N GLN A 268 18.46 17.57 -16.83
CA GLN A 268 19.90 17.44 -17.05
C GLN A 268 20.39 15.99 -17.13
N GLY A 269 19.50 15.01 -17.02
CA GLY A 269 19.89 13.61 -16.92
C GLY A 269 20.34 13.18 -15.51
N ARG A 270 20.16 14.01 -14.47
CA ARG A 270 20.53 13.65 -13.09
C ARG A 270 19.46 12.78 -12.48
N ARG A 271 19.88 11.68 -11.83
CA ARG A 271 18.99 10.71 -11.19
C ARG A 271 18.63 11.12 -9.77
N TYR A 272 17.34 11.02 -9.46
CA TYR A 272 16.79 11.21 -8.11
C TYR A 272 16.17 9.90 -7.68
N CYS A 273 16.55 9.40 -6.51
CA CYS A 273 16.07 8.15 -5.95
C CYS A 273 15.57 8.37 -4.54
N THR A 274 14.45 7.76 -4.20
CA THR A 274 13.90 7.71 -2.86
C THR A 274 13.42 6.30 -2.57
N ASN A 275 13.41 5.91 -1.29
CA ASN A 275 13.01 4.57 -0.89
C ASN A 275 12.27 4.59 0.44
N GLU A 276 11.30 3.69 0.56
CA GLU A 276 10.50 3.51 1.77
C GLU A 276 10.20 2.03 2.01
N SER A 277 9.73 1.70 3.21
CA SER A 277 9.36 0.32 3.52
C SER A 277 8.16 0.23 4.46
N LEU A 278 7.36 -0.81 4.26
CA LEU A 278 6.26 -1.18 5.13
C LEU A 278 6.56 -2.52 5.77
N LYS A 279 6.52 -2.57 7.10
CA LYS A 279 6.61 -3.83 7.85
C LYS A 279 5.23 -4.26 8.30
N LEU A 280 4.87 -5.51 7.99
CA LEU A 280 3.64 -6.15 8.41
C LEU A 280 3.96 -7.22 9.47
N SER A 281 3.33 -7.08 10.63
CA SER A 281 3.40 -8.05 11.72
C SER A 281 2.21 -9.01 11.71
N CYS A 282 2.33 -10.19 12.31
CA CYS A 282 1.20 -11.10 12.35
C CYS A 282 0.07 -10.51 13.22
N THR A 283 -1.19 -10.64 12.78
CA THR A 283 -2.36 -10.32 13.60
C THR A 283 -2.35 -11.11 14.90
N ASP A 284 -2.67 -10.44 15.99
CA ASP A 284 -2.84 -11.02 17.31
C ASP A 284 -3.89 -12.13 17.33
N PRO A 285 -3.76 -13.11 18.24
CA PRO A 285 -4.72 -14.19 18.31
C PRO A 285 -6.01 -13.65 18.91
N GLN A 286 -7.14 -14.02 18.33
CA GLN A 286 -8.44 -13.68 18.90
C GLN A 286 -9.13 -14.96 19.37
N LEU A 287 -9.57 -14.92 20.63
CA LEU A 287 -10.36 -15.96 21.27
C LEU A 287 -11.78 -15.45 21.46
N LEU A 288 -12.76 -16.24 21.05
CA LEU A 288 -14.16 -16.01 21.36
C LEU A 288 -14.55 -16.94 22.51
N VAL A 289 -14.86 -16.36 23.67
CA VAL A 289 -15.41 -17.09 24.81
C VAL A 289 -16.91 -16.90 24.85
N THR A 290 -17.65 -18.00 24.74
CA THR A 290 -19.11 -18.00 24.89
C THR A 290 -19.51 -18.76 26.14
N GLN A 291 -20.49 -18.24 26.86
CA GLN A 291 -21.11 -18.93 27.99
C GLN A 291 -22.59 -19.17 27.66
N SER A 292 -23.01 -20.43 27.67
CA SER A 292 -24.39 -20.84 27.48
C SER A 292 -24.91 -21.58 28.70
N VAL A 293 -26.20 -21.37 29.01
CA VAL A 293 -26.91 -22.19 30.00
C VAL A 293 -27.65 -23.26 29.24
N CYS A 294 -27.19 -24.50 29.39
CA CYS A 294 -27.81 -25.67 28.81
C CYS A 294 -28.73 -26.31 29.86
N TYR A 295 -29.95 -26.64 29.44
CA TYR A 295 -30.88 -27.44 30.23
C TYR A 295 -30.81 -28.86 29.69
N ASP A 296 -30.35 -29.80 30.50
CA ASP A 296 -30.55 -31.20 30.16
C ASP A 296 -32.06 -31.50 30.20
N GLU A 297 -32.51 -32.28 29.21
CA GLU A 297 -33.88 -32.71 29.05
C GLU A 297 -34.43 -33.28 30.38
N ILE A 298 -35.60 -32.82 30.82
CA ILE A 298 -36.19 -33.18 32.12
C ILE A 298 -36.60 -34.66 32.10
N SER A 299 -35.66 -35.55 32.41
CA SER A 299 -35.95 -36.97 32.61
C SER A 299 -36.33 -37.21 34.08
N MET A 300 -37.62 -37.12 34.38
CA MET A 300 -38.16 -37.54 35.67
C MET A 300 -38.08 -39.06 35.77
N SER A 301 -37.03 -39.59 36.41
CA SER A 301 -37.01 -41.00 36.79
C SER A 301 -37.94 -41.21 37.98
N ARG A 302 -38.85 -42.19 37.89
CA ARG A 302 -39.72 -42.58 38.99
C ARG A 302 -38.84 -43.02 40.16
N CYS A 303 -38.89 -42.30 41.27
CA CYS A 303 -38.19 -42.68 42.50
C CYS A 303 -38.42 -44.17 42.81
N ASN A 304 -37.33 -44.88 43.06
CA ASN A 304 -37.32 -46.21 43.65
C ASN A 304 -37.87 -46.13 45.08
N LEU A 305 -39.18 -46.12 45.25
CA LEU A 305 -39.84 -46.61 46.46
C LEU A 305 -39.88 -48.14 46.42
N ILE A 306 -38.71 -48.78 46.24
CA ILE A 306 -38.56 -50.23 46.37
C ILE A 306 -38.09 -50.52 47.80
N SER A 307 -39.02 -50.42 48.74
CA SER A 307 -38.95 -51.23 49.96
C SER A 307 -40.32 -51.49 50.60
N SER A 308 -41.41 -51.15 49.94
CA SER A 308 -42.77 -51.48 50.38
C SER A 308 -43.43 -52.38 49.33
N ASN A 309 -44.00 -53.50 49.77
CA ASN A 309 -44.80 -54.44 48.97
C ASN A 309 -46.14 -53.84 48.49
N MET A 310 -46.24 -52.52 48.36
CA MET A 310 -47.46 -51.81 47.99
C MET A 310 -47.46 -51.52 46.49
N SER A 311 -48.63 -51.67 45.87
CA SER A 311 -48.84 -51.25 44.49
C SER A 311 -48.85 -49.72 44.36
N LEU A 312 -48.53 -49.21 43.18
CA LEU A 312 -48.56 -47.77 42.85
C LEU A 312 -49.90 -47.10 43.21
N LYS A 313 -51.01 -47.84 43.11
CA LYS A 313 -52.35 -47.34 43.43
C LYS A 313 -52.54 -47.15 44.94
N GLU A 314 -51.93 -48.00 45.75
CA GLU A 314 -51.99 -47.92 47.22
C GLU A 314 -51.10 -46.80 47.76
N ILE A 315 -49.91 -46.60 47.17
CA ILE A 315 -49.01 -45.49 47.53
C ILE A 315 -49.67 -44.13 47.24
N ALA A 316 -50.33 -43.98 46.07
CA ALA A 316 -51.01 -42.75 45.68
C ALA A 316 -52.20 -42.38 46.60
N ILE A 317 -52.83 -43.37 47.23
CA ILE A 317 -53.95 -43.16 48.17
C ILE A 317 -53.46 -42.86 49.58
N SER A 318 -52.36 -43.48 50.00
CA SER A 318 -51.89 -43.46 51.40
C SER A 318 -50.89 -42.34 51.70
N MET A 319 -50.11 -41.89 50.72
CA MET A 319 -49.16 -40.79 50.85
C MET A 319 -49.13 -39.96 49.57
N PRO A 320 -50.16 -39.14 49.29
CA PRO A 320 -50.20 -38.30 48.09
C PRO A 320 -49.01 -37.32 48.02
N GLU A 321 -48.44 -36.96 49.17
CA GLU A 321 -47.27 -36.09 49.30
C GLU A 321 -45.93 -36.81 49.07
N ALA A 322 -45.87 -38.16 49.14
CA ALA A 322 -44.63 -38.93 48.95
C ALA A 322 -44.26 -39.12 47.47
N LEU A 323 -45.08 -38.62 46.55
CA LEU A 323 -44.68 -38.32 45.18
C LEU A 323 -43.83 -37.04 45.15
N ILE A 324 -42.80 -36.98 46.01
CA ILE A 324 -41.75 -35.97 45.88
C ILE A 324 -40.86 -36.43 44.74
N TYR A 325 -41.03 -35.76 43.61
CA TYR A 325 -40.16 -35.86 42.45
C TYR A 325 -38.71 -35.61 42.90
N ASN A 326 -37.83 -36.58 42.72
CA ASN A 326 -36.41 -36.33 42.86
C ASN A 326 -35.98 -35.52 41.64
N VAL A 327 -35.98 -34.20 41.79
CA VAL A 327 -35.48 -33.33 40.74
C VAL A 327 -33.98 -33.20 40.93
N SER A 328 -33.21 -33.97 40.17
CA SER A 328 -31.81 -33.64 39.92
C SER A 328 -31.78 -32.47 38.92
N GLU A 329 -32.18 -31.29 39.41
CA GLU A 329 -32.19 -30.01 38.72
C GLU A 329 -30.75 -29.51 38.66
N TRP A 330 -30.06 -29.71 37.55
CA TRP A 330 -28.77 -29.06 37.32
C TRP A 330 -28.90 -28.21 36.06
N SER A 331 -28.61 -26.91 36.18
CA SER A 331 -28.33 -26.06 35.04
C SER A 331 -26.84 -26.16 34.75
N ILE A 332 -26.47 -26.56 33.54
CA ILE A 332 -25.08 -26.65 33.13
C ILE A 332 -24.72 -25.29 32.52
N VAL A 333 -23.70 -24.64 33.07
CA VAL A 333 -23.06 -23.51 32.41
C VAL A 333 -21.94 -24.10 31.56
N GLU A 334 -22.11 -24.05 30.26
CA GLU A 334 -21.10 -24.45 29.29
C GLU A 334 -20.28 -23.22 28.92
N THR A 335 -18.96 -23.30 29.07
CA THR A 335 -18.02 -22.29 28.57
C THR A 335 -17.30 -22.87 27.38
N SER A 336 -17.51 -22.29 26.21
CA SER A 336 -16.84 -22.70 24.97
C SER A 336 -15.82 -21.63 24.59
N ILE A 337 -14.58 -22.06 24.31
CA ILE A 337 -13.49 -21.18 23.91
C ILE A 337 -13.12 -21.53 22.48
N TYR A 338 -13.43 -20.63 21.55
CA TYR A 338 -13.13 -20.80 20.14
C TYR A 338 -11.91 -19.96 19.77
N ASN A 339 -10.90 -20.59 19.17
CA ASN A 339 -9.88 -19.85 18.44
C ASN A 339 -10.45 -19.41 17.10
N ILE A 340 -10.75 -18.12 16.99
CA ILE A 340 -11.21 -17.54 15.73
C ILE A 340 -10.04 -17.08 14.85
N GLY A 341 -8.82 -16.99 15.42
CA GLY A 341 -7.61 -16.58 14.72
C GLY A 341 -7.23 -17.48 13.55
N PHE A 342 -6.36 -16.97 12.68
CA PHE A 342 -5.96 -17.65 11.43
C PHE A 342 -4.88 -18.74 11.61
N TYR A 343 -4.57 -19.11 12.85
CA TYR A 343 -3.57 -20.12 13.21
C TYR A 343 -3.91 -20.77 14.56
N PRO A 344 -3.64 -22.07 14.74
CA PRO A 344 -3.73 -22.77 16.01
C PRO A 344 -2.96 -22.11 17.16
N LEU A 345 -3.54 -22.21 18.35
CA LEU A 345 -2.91 -21.81 19.61
C LEU A 345 -2.52 -23.07 20.38
N TYR A 346 -1.33 -23.04 20.98
CA TYR A 346 -0.83 -24.12 21.82
C TYR A 346 -0.56 -23.60 23.23
N ASN A 347 -0.67 -24.48 24.23
CA ASN A 347 -0.37 -24.17 25.64
C ASN A 347 -1.20 -23.00 26.19
N LEU A 348 -2.50 -22.96 25.87
CA LEU A 348 -3.42 -22.01 26.50
C LEU A 348 -3.60 -22.41 27.97
N ASP A 349 -3.30 -21.47 28.88
CA ASP A 349 -3.65 -21.59 30.29
C ASP A 349 -5.03 -20.97 30.49
N ILE A 350 -6.04 -21.82 30.61
CA ILE A 350 -7.43 -21.40 30.85
C ILE A 350 -7.66 -21.46 32.35
N THR A 351 -7.71 -20.30 32.99
CA THR A 351 -8.10 -20.21 34.40
C THR A 351 -9.59 -19.97 34.51
N ASP A 352 -10.33 -20.99 34.95
CA ASP A 352 -11.75 -20.84 35.23
C ASP A 352 -11.99 -19.85 36.39
N SER A 353 -13.07 -19.09 36.29
CA SER A 353 -13.53 -18.26 37.41
C SER A 353 -13.94 -19.15 38.58
N LEU A 354 -13.71 -18.68 39.81
CA LEU A 354 -14.14 -19.37 41.03
C LEU A 354 -15.64 -19.69 40.97
N VAL A 355 -15.95 -20.99 40.92
CA VAL A 355 -17.32 -21.49 40.95
C VAL A 355 -17.97 -21.03 42.27
N PRO A 356 -19.07 -20.25 42.24
CA PRO A 356 -19.74 -19.81 43.45
C PRO A 356 -20.18 -21.00 44.31
N GLY A 357 -20.22 -20.82 45.63
CA GLY A 357 -20.64 -21.89 46.54
C GLY A 357 -22.05 -22.40 46.19
N GLY A 358 -22.20 -23.72 46.03
CA GLY A 358 -23.47 -24.37 45.68
C GLY A 358 -23.54 -24.95 44.26
N PHE A 359 -22.63 -24.56 43.38
CA PHE A 359 -22.50 -25.10 42.02
C PHE A 359 -21.46 -26.23 41.98
N ARG A 360 -21.62 -27.19 41.06
CA ARG A 360 -20.68 -28.29 40.83
C ARG A 360 -20.28 -28.30 39.36
N VAL A 361 -18.99 -28.49 39.07
CA VAL A 361 -18.50 -28.71 37.70
C VAL A 361 -18.85 -30.15 37.33
N ALA A 362 -19.61 -30.32 36.24
CA ALA A 362 -20.05 -31.64 35.81
C ALA A 362 -18.96 -32.35 35.00
N GLU A 363 -18.47 -31.74 33.91
CA GLU A 363 -17.48 -32.32 33.01
C GLU A 363 -16.67 -31.21 32.30
N VAL A 364 -15.41 -31.50 31.95
CA VAL A 364 -14.59 -30.67 31.04
C VAL A 364 -14.33 -31.53 29.81
N HIS A 365 -14.82 -31.12 28.65
CA HIS A 365 -14.61 -31.80 27.37
C HIS A 365 -13.64 -30.98 26.53
N GLU A 366 -12.47 -31.56 26.24
CA GLU A 366 -11.53 -31.04 25.24
C GLU A 366 -11.72 -31.83 23.95
N GLU A 367 -12.65 -31.40 23.09
CA GLU A 367 -12.75 -31.90 21.71
C GLU A 367 -12.44 -30.76 20.73
N GLY A 368 -11.66 -31.07 19.68
CA GLY A 368 -11.32 -30.10 18.66
C GLY A 368 -10.96 -30.76 17.33
N SER A 369 -11.84 -30.65 16.34
CA SER A 369 -11.50 -30.72 14.92
C SER A 369 -11.29 -29.30 14.37
N LEU A 370 -10.47 -29.18 13.32
CA LEU A 370 -10.22 -27.94 12.58
C LEU A 370 -11.48 -27.50 11.82
N GLU A 371 -12.47 -26.95 12.50
CA GLU A 371 -13.61 -26.29 11.86
C GLU A 371 -13.77 -24.87 12.40
N TYR A 372 -13.87 -23.94 11.46
CA TYR A 372 -13.97 -22.50 11.72
C TYR A 372 -15.37 -22.19 12.26
N VAL A 373 -15.44 -21.65 13.48
CA VAL A 373 -16.72 -21.27 14.13
C VAL A 373 -16.94 -19.77 13.98
N SER A 374 -18.10 -19.39 13.45
CA SER A 374 -18.52 -17.99 13.30
C SER A 374 -19.98 -17.80 13.67
N ARG A 375 -20.41 -16.54 13.88
CA ARG A 375 -21.84 -16.26 14.14
C ARG A 375 -22.78 -16.77 13.05
N ASP A 376 -22.31 -16.80 11.79
CA ASP A 376 -23.11 -17.25 10.65
C ASP A 376 -23.00 -18.77 10.41
N HIS A 377 -21.95 -19.41 10.94
CA HIS A 377 -21.67 -20.83 10.83
C HIS A 377 -21.17 -21.33 12.20
N PRO A 378 -22.08 -21.57 13.15
CA PRO A 378 -21.72 -21.92 14.53
C PRO A 378 -21.33 -23.40 14.72
N TYR A 379 -21.35 -24.21 13.65
CA TYR A 379 -21.02 -25.63 13.65
C TYR A 379 -20.28 -26.01 12.37
#